data_AF-T2JVM7-F1
#
_entry.id   AF-T2JVM7-F1
#
_cell.length_a   1.000
_cell.length_b   1.000
_cell.length_c   1.000
_cell.angle_alpha   90.00
_cell.angle_beta   90.00
_cell.angle_gamma   90.00
#
_symmetry.space_group_name_H-M   'P 1'
#
loop_
_entity.id
_entity.type
_entity.pdbx_description
1 polymer ?
#
loop_
_entity_poly.entity_id
_entity_poly.type
_entity_poly.pdbx_seq_one_letter_code
_entity_poly.pdbx_strand_id
1 'polypeptide(L)' 'MINLPRKRVKCDGLQFKSIPVFDTMAKFDISFYLEEENQEIKLKFVYNKLLFKSSTIEGMSRHFQTLLEQVIMVLANLVW' A
#
# COMPACT_ATOMS: atom_id res chain seq x y z
N MET A 1 -8.22 -5.78 1.27
CA MET A 1 -8.69 -4.47 1.75
C MET A 1 -9.75 -3.97 0.78
N ILE A 2 -10.87 -3.44 1.27
CA ILE A 2 -11.91 -2.87 0.40
C ILE A 2 -11.60 -1.37 0.27
N ASN A 3 -11.65 -0.83 -0.95
CA ASN A 3 -11.47 0.60 -1.22
C ASN A 3 -12.74 1.40 -0.82
N LEU A 4 -13.07 1.34 0.47
CA LEU A 4 -14.13 2.16 1.06
C LEU A 4 -13.50 3.40 1.68
N PRO A 5 -14.11 4.60 1.55
CA PRO A 5 -13.64 5.79 2.22
C PRO A 5 -13.57 5.53 3.72
N ARG A 6 -12.38 5.67 4.31
CA ARG A 6 -12.16 5.39 5.73
C ARG A 6 -12.85 6.47 6.56
N LYS A 7 -13.98 6.13 7.17
CA LYS A 7 -14.54 6.92 8.27
C LYS A 7 -13.73 6.63 9.53
N ARG A 8 -12.97 7.63 10.01
CA ARG A 8 -12.48 7.59 11.39
C ARG A 8 -13.70 7.70 12.32
N VAL A 9 -13.95 6.65 13.09
CA VAL A 9 -14.98 6.66 14.11
C VAL A 9 -14.51 7.57 15.25
N LYS A 10 -15.21 8.69 15.47
CA LYS A 10 -15.07 9.48 16.69
C LYS A 10 -16.11 8.98 17.69
N CYS A 11 -15.64 8.51 18.85
CA CYS A 11 -16.48 8.25 20.01
C CYS A 11 -15.93 9.05 21.18
N ASP A 12 -16.79 9.80 21.86
CA ASP A 12 -16.37 10.60 23.00
C ASP A 12 -15.94 9.71 24.17
N GLY A 13 -14.81 10.03 24.78
CA GLY A 13 -14.26 9.30 25.93
C GLY A 13 -13.59 7.96 25.61
N LEU A 14 -13.52 7.53 24.34
CA LEU A 14 -12.92 6.25 23.96
C LEU A 14 -11.68 6.43 23.08
N GLN A 15 -10.59 5.76 23.44
CA GLN A 15 -9.37 5.70 22.63
C GLN A 15 -9.31 4.37 21.89
N PHE A 16 -9.17 4.42 20.56
CA PHE A 16 -8.94 3.23 19.75
C PHE A 16 -7.45 3.07 19.46
N LYS A 17 -6.93 1.87 19.73
CA LYS A 17 -5.57 1.48 19.35
C LYS A 17 -5.67 0.37 18.32
N SER A 18 -4.96 0.52 17.21
CA SER A 18 -4.83 -0.56 16.23
C SER A 18 -4.10 -1.74 16.87
N ILE A 19 -4.69 -2.93 16.78
CA ILE A 19 -4.03 -4.18 17.14
C ILE A 19 -3.43 -4.73 15.85
N PRO A 20 -2.13 -5.06 15.81
CA PRO A 20 -1.51 -5.60 14.61
C PRO A 20 -2.22 -6.90 14.21
N VAL A 21 -2.79 -6.90 13.01
CA VAL A 21 -3.28 -8.12 12.37
C VAL A 21 -2.06 -8.84 11.79
N PHE A 22 -1.70 -9.97 12.39
CA PHE A 22 -0.70 -10.85 11.81
C PHE A 22 -1.34 -11.55 10.61
N ASP A 23 -0.94 -11.17 9.39
CA ASP A 23 -1.38 -11.85 8.18
C ASP A 23 -0.93 -13.32 8.28
N THR A 24 -1.89 -14.23 8.49
CA THR A 24 -1.62 -15.61 8.89
C THR A 24 -1.05 -16.49 7.78
N MET A 25 -1.08 -16.03 6.53
CA MET A 25 -0.31 -16.54 5.37
C MET A 25 -0.73 -15.71 4.16
N ALA A 26 0.16 -15.56 3.17
CA ALA A 26 -0.22 -14.91 1.92
C ALA A 26 -1.27 -15.74 1.19
N LYS A 27 -2.41 -15.13 0.86
CA LYS A 27 -3.52 -15.80 0.15
C LYS A 27 -3.28 -15.91 -1.35
N PHE A 28 -2.43 -15.05 -1.89
CA PHE A 28 -1.99 -15.00 -3.28
C PHE A 28 -0.47 -14.94 -3.29
N ASP A 29 0.14 -15.17 -4.45
CA ASP A 29 1.58 -15.09 -4.63
C ASP A 29 2.12 -13.72 -4.23
N ILE A 30 1.47 -12.65 -4.71
CA ILE A 30 1.71 -11.27 -4.30
C ILE A 30 0.38 -10.53 -4.23
N SER A 31 0.18 -9.72 -3.20
CA SER A 31 -0.93 -8.77 -3.03
C SER A 31 -0.37 -7.40 -2.72
N PHE A 32 -0.91 -6.39 -3.41
CA PHE A 32 -0.57 -4.98 -3.23
C PHE A 32 -1.72 -4.28 -2.55
N TYR A 33 -1.41 -3.51 -1.52
CA TYR A 33 -2.36 -2.66 -0.85
C TYR A 33 -1.84 -1.23 -0.85
N LEU A 34 -2.67 -0.33 -1.35
CA LEU A 34 -2.38 1.10 -1.39
C LEU A 34 -3.34 1.79 -0.43
N GLU A 35 -2.81 2.72 0.34
CA GLU A 35 -3.57 3.54 1.27
C GLU A 35 -3.10 4.99 1.15
N GLU A 36 -4.03 5.90 0.89
CA GLU A 36 -3.75 7.33 0.99
C GLU A 36 -3.95 7.80 2.44
N GLU A 37 -2.91 8.41 3.01
CA GLU A 37 -2.96 9.01 4.34
C GLU A 37 -2.05 10.24 4.38
N ASN A 38 -2.55 11.37 4.88
CA ASN A 38 -1.77 12.61 5.05
C ASN A 38 -1.04 13.09 3.77
N GLN A 39 -1.70 13.04 2.61
CA GLN A 39 -1.12 13.37 1.30
C GLN A 39 0.03 12.46 0.85
N GLU A 40 0.20 11.30 1.50
CA GLU A 40 1.12 10.26 1.09
C GLU A 40 0.35 9.02 0.64
N ILE A 41 0.93 8.26 -0.28
CA ILE A 41 0.46 6.92 -0.63
C ILE A 41 1.37 5.91 0.05
N LYS A 42 0.81 5.16 0.99
CA LYS A 42 1.47 4.03 1.64
C LYS A 42 1.22 2.76 0.84
N LEU A 43 2.29 2.03 0.56
CA LEU A 43 2.23 0.74 -0.15
C LEU A 43 2.61 -0.38 0.81
N LYS A 44 1.79 -1.43 0.84
CA LYS A 44 2.08 -2.67 1.55
C LYS A 44 2.05 -3.85 0.58
N PHE A 45 3.13 -4.61 0.58
CA PHE A 45 3.23 -5.89 -0.11
C PHE A 45 2.97 -7.03 0.87
N VAL A 46 2.11 -7.96 0.48
CA VAL A 46 1.94 -9.25 1.15
C VAL A 46 2.23 -10.33 0.12
N TYR A 47 3.18 -11.22 0.39
CA TYR A 47 3.68 -12.16 -0.59
C TYR A 47 4.01 -13.52 0.02
N ASN A 48 3.98 -14.55 -0.82
CA ASN A 48 4.35 -15.90 -0.43
C ASN A 48 5.89 -16.00 -0.27
N LYS A 49 6.35 -16.15 0.98
CA LYS A 49 7.78 -16.24 1.31
C LYS A 49 8.46 -17.51 0.78
N LEU A 50 7.70 -18.53 0.36
CA LEU A 50 8.25 -19.70 -0.32
C LEU A 50 8.63 -19.39 -1.78
N LEU A 51 8.00 -18.39 -2.40
CA LEU A 51 8.22 -18.01 -3.79
C LEU A 51 9.14 -16.78 -3.92
N PHE A 52 9.09 -15.85 -2.97
CA PHE A 52 9.80 -14.57 -3.07
C PHE A 52 10.61 -14.25 -1.82
N LYS A 53 11.81 -13.69 -2.04
CA LYS A 53 12.64 -13.08 -0.99
C LYS A 53 12.24 -11.62 -0.77
N SER A 54 12.51 -11.08 0.43
CA SER A 54 12.28 -9.65 0.72
C SER A 54 12.96 -8.74 -0.29
N SER A 55 14.21 -9.05 -0.65
CA SER A 55 14.98 -8.27 -1.62
C SER A 55 14.35 -8.22 -3.01
N THR A 56 13.66 -9.29 -3.43
CA THR A 56 12.91 -9.30 -4.70
C THR A 56 11.74 -8.32 -4.64
N ILE A 57 11.00 -8.33 -3.54
CA ILE A 57 9.85 -7.44 -3.32
C ILE A 57 10.29 -5.98 -3.18
N GLU A 58 11.43 -5.72 -2.55
CA GLU A 58 12.06 -4.39 -2.47
C GLU A 58 12.56 -3.88 -3.84
N GLY A 59 12.98 -4.79 -4.73
CA GLY A 59 13.25 -4.45 -6.13
C GLY A 59 11.97 -4.04 -6.86
N MET A 60 10.93 -4.86 -6.74
CA MET A 60 9.62 -4.60 -7.36
C MET A 60 8.98 -3.31 -6.85
N SER A 61 9.11 -2.99 -5.56
CA SER A 61 8.58 -1.74 -5.00
C SER A 61 9.26 -0.51 -5.59
N ARG A 62 10.58 -0.54 -5.78
CA ARG A 62 11.33 0.53 -6.46
C ARG A 62 10.91 0.68 -7.92
N HIS A 63 10.77 -0.43 -8.65
CA HIS A 63 10.28 -0.38 -10.03
C HIS A 63 8.86 0.20 -10.12
N PHE A 64 7.98 -0.18 -9.21
CA PHE A 64 6.63 0.37 -9.15
C PHE A 64 6.64 1.87 -8.88
N GLN A 65 7.49 2.35 -7.96
CA GLN A 65 7.68 3.77 -7.71
C GLN A 65 8.15 4.51 -8.97
N THR A 66 9.17 3.99 -9.67
CA THR A 66 9.64 4.58 -10.93
C THR A 66 8.52 4.66 -11.97
N LEU A 67 7.69 3.62 -12.10
CA LEU A 67 6.55 3.66 -13.02
C LEU A 67 5.55 4.77 -12.66
N LEU A 68 5.23 4.96 -11.38
CA LEU A 68 4.33 6.03 -10.93
C LEU A 68 4.92 7.42 -11.22
N GLU A 69 6.21 7.62 -10.96
CA GLU A 69 6.91 8.87 -11.25
C GLU A 69 6.87 9.21 -12.74
N GLN A 70 7.09 8.20 -13.61
CA GLN A 70 7.00 8.39 -15.06
C GLN A 70 5.58 8.71 -15.53
N VAL A 71 4.55 8.04 -14.99
CA VAL A 71 3.15 8.34 -15.32
C VAL A 71 2.79 9.78 -14.94
N ILE A 72 3.17 10.23 -13.75
CA ILE A 72 2.91 11.60 -13.29
C ILE A 72 3.65 12.61 -14.18
N MET A 73 4.92 12.34 -14.51
CA MET A 73 5.72 13.22 -15.38
C MET A 73 5.09 13.35 -16.78
N VAL A 74 4.63 12.25 -17.37
CA VAL A 74 3.93 12.26 -18.67
C VAL A 74 2.66 13.10 -18.58
N LEU A 75 1.85 12.92 -17.53
CA LEU A 75 0.61 13.68 -17.35
C LEU A 75 0.87 15.18 -17.13
N ALA A 76 1.93 15.54 -16.41
CA ALA A 76 2.32 16.94 -16.28
C ALA A 76 2.64 17.55 -17.66
N ASN A 77 3.39 16.86 -18.51
CA ASN A 77 3.74 17.35 -19.85
C ASN A 77 2.56 17.42 -20.84
N LEU A 78 1.38 16.88 -20.49
CA LEU A 78 0.19 16.87 -21.32
C LEU A 78 -0.87 17.90 -20.90
N VAL A 79 -0.72 18.55 -19.75
CA VAL A 79 -1.73 19.44 -19.14
C VAL A 79 -1.21 20.88 -18.96
N TRP A 80 -0.02 21.20 -19.47
CA TRP A 80 0.53 22.57 -19.58
C TRP A 80 0.80 22.95 -21.03
#